data_AF-A0A2J7ZVU4-F1
#
_entry.id   AF-A0A2J7ZVU4-F1
#
_cell.length_a   1.000
_cell.length_b   1.000
_cell.length_c   1.000
_cell.angle_alpha   90.00
_cell.angle_beta   90.00
_cell.angle_gamma   90.00
#
_symmetry.space_group_name_H-M   'P 1'
#
loop_
_entity.id
_entity.type
_entity.pdbx_description
1 polymer ?
#
loop_
_entity_poly.entity_id
_entity_poly.type
_entity_poly.pdbx_seq_one_letter_code
_entity_poly.pdbx_strand_id
1 'polypeptide(L)'
;MELELRQTVAFFLGLLLARSCCHGELVSSTAELLRAFRDATVDTVLLSDSLAINGSVWGAGAVQLDRSLTISATPERIASRTYVLLDFNNLGMLFAVAPDKRILFVGLELMNHYDTVGPNFRPLRQSLGGWLVVEDCIQRRRGGLPFAAALVNMLAAIRPANMTDAPQAVALVSNLSFASTRSPAAPLIYSEAVYMFDHACVVPTD
;
A
#
# COMPACT_ATOMS: atom_id res chain seq x y z
N MET A 1 -32.95 24.14 -3.97
CA MET A 1 -31.63 24.48 -3.40
C MET A 1 -30.63 23.64 -4.18
N GLU A 2 -30.25 24.16 -5.35
CA GLU A 2 -29.61 23.40 -6.45
C GLU A 2 -28.37 24.15 -6.97
N LEU A 3 -27.71 24.86 -6.05
CA LEU A 3 -26.29 25.18 -6.14
C LEU A 3 -25.53 23.99 -5.51
N GLU A 4 -24.23 23.81 -5.78
CA GLU A 4 -23.34 22.78 -5.17
C GLU A 4 -23.03 21.50 -5.98
N LEU A 5 -23.08 21.50 -7.32
CA LEU A 5 -22.33 20.47 -8.08
C LEU A 5 -21.49 21.08 -9.20
N ARG A 6 -22.05 22.01 -9.96
CA ARG A 6 -21.31 22.71 -11.02
C ARG A 6 -20.23 23.64 -10.47
N GLN A 7 -20.46 24.25 -9.30
CA GLN A 7 -19.48 25.11 -8.64
C GLN A 7 -18.34 24.31 -8.01
N THR A 8 -18.61 23.13 -7.47
CA THR A 8 -17.60 22.23 -6.90
C THR A 8 -16.69 21.68 -7.99
N VAL A 9 -17.25 21.22 -9.11
CA VAL A 9 -16.46 20.75 -10.26
C VAL A 9 -15.64 21.89 -10.86
N ALA A 10 -16.19 23.10 -10.98
CA ALA A 10 -15.46 24.27 -11.46
C ALA A 10 -14.38 24.75 -10.48
N PHE A 11 -14.56 24.56 -9.17
CA PHE A 11 -13.56 24.89 -8.15
C PHE A 11 -12.42 23.85 -8.11
N PHE A 12 -12.72 22.57 -8.27
CA PHE A 12 -11.70 21.52 -8.43
C PHE A 12 -10.95 21.65 -9.76
N LEU A 13 -11.64 21.91 -10.89
CA LEU A 13 -10.98 22.26 -12.15
C LEU A 13 -10.16 23.55 -12.00
N GLY A 14 -10.66 24.53 -11.26
CA GLY A 14 -9.96 25.79 -10.96
C GLY A 14 -8.71 25.59 -10.10
N LEU A 15 -8.72 24.68 -9.13
CA LEU A 15 -7.54 24.31 -8.33
C LEU A 15 -6.54 23.47 -9.13
N LEU A 16 -7.02 22.64 -10.06
CA LEU A 16 -6.19 21.88 -11.01
C LEU A 16 -5.55 22.80 -12.08
N LEU A 17 -6.28 23.82 -12.55
CA LEU A 17 -5.81 24.78 -13.56
C LEU A 17 -4.99 25.93 -12.97
N ALA A 18 -5.14 26.25 -11.68
CA ALA A 18 -4.26 27.20 -10.98
C ALA A 18 -2.85 26.66 -10.69
N ARG A 19 -2.56 25.39 -11.04
CA ARG A 19 -1.23 24.78 -11.00
C ARG A 19 -0.55 24.77 -12.38
N SER A 20 -0.54 25.93 -13.05
CA SER A 20 0.04 26.10 -14.39
C SER A 20 1.58 25.96 -14.49
N CYS A 21 2.22 25.20 -13.60
CA CYS A 21 3.61 24.76 -13.72
C CYS A 21 3.80 23.24 -13.48
N CYS A 22 2.75 22.46 -13.20
CA CYS A 22 2.89 21.05 -12.85
C CYS A 22 2.90 20.17 -14.10
N HIS A 23 4.06 19.59 -14.44
CA HIS A 23 4.13 18.59 -15.52
C HIS A 23 3.54 17.27 -15.01
N GLY A 24 2.32 16.97 -15.48
CA GLY A 24 1.60 15.74 -15.17
C GLY A 24 1.79 14.70 -16.27
N GLU A 25 2.13 13.47 -15.91
CA GLU A 25 2.26 12.35 -16.84
C GLU A 25 1.19 11.29 -16.55
N LEU A 26 0.40 10.93 -17.56
CA LEU A 26 -0.50 9.77 -17.49
C LEU A 26 0.31 8.51 -17.74
N VAL A 27 0.23 7.55 -16.82
CA VAL A 27 0.95 6.27 -16.92
C VAL A 27 -0.02 5.10 -16.90
N SER A 28 0.28 4.10 -17.71
CA SER A 28 -0.51 2.87 -17.88
C SER A 28 0.33 1.60 -17.69
N SER A 29 1.64 1.73 -17.59
CA SER A 29 2.58 0.62 -17.50
C SER A 29 3.70 0.86 -16.47
N THR A 30 4.37 -0.22 -16.06
CA THR A 30 5.54 -0.11 -15.17
C THR A 30 6.68 0.69 -15.80
N ALA A 31 6.87 0.58 -17.12
CA ALA A 31 7.94 1.29 -17.82
C ALA A 31 7.71 2.80 -17.84
N GLU A 32 6.47 3.23 -18.08
CA GLU A 32 6.06 4.65 -18.01
C GLU A 32 6.18 5.18 -16.58
N LEU A 33 5.70 4.43 -15.59
CA LEU A 33 5.86 4.80 -14.18
C LEU A 33 7.34 4.97 -13.80
N LEU A 34 8.21 4.02 -14.20
CA LEU A 34 9.65 4.11 -13.96
C LEU A 34 10.27 5.33 -14.63
N ARG A 35 9.87 5.62 -15.88
CA ARG A 35 10.32 6.80 -16.61
C ARG A 35 9.94 8.08 -15.88
N ALA A 36 8.68 8.20 -15.43
CA ALA A 36 8.21 9.35 -14.68
C ALA A 36 8.94 9.53 -13.34
N PHE A 37 9.29 8.43 -12.66
CA PHE A 37 10.11 8.46 -11.44
C PHE A 37 11.53 9.00 -11.69
N ARG A 38 12.10 8.71 -12.87
CA ARG A 38 13.46 9.15 -13.24
C ARG A 38 13.49 10.54 -13.86
N ASP A 39 12.37 11.01 -14.40
CA ASP A 39 12.26 12.32 -15.00
C ASP A 39 12.17 13.40 -13.91
N ALA A 40 13.16 14.28 -13.85
CA ALA A 40 13.21 15.36 -12.86
C ALA A 40 12.13 16.44 -13.07
N THR A 41 11.45 16.44 -14.22
CA THR A 41 10.44 17.44 -14.58
C THR A 41 9.02 17.03 -14.20
N VAL A 42 8.75 15.73 -14.00
CA VAL A 42 7.38 15.20 -13.81
C VAL A 42 6.89 15.35 -12.37
N ASP A 43 6.26 16.45 -11.99
CA ASP A 43 5.79 16.65 -10.61
C ASP A 43 4.60 15.74 -10.21
N THR A 44 3.83 15.27 -11.19
CA THR A 44 2.62 14.48 -10.95
C THR A 44 2.53 13.30 -11.91
N VAL A 45 2.25 12.12 -11.38
CA VAL A 45 1.91 10.91 -12.13
C VAL A 45 0.43 10.61 -11.92
N LEU A 46 -0.28 10.36 -13.01
CA LEU A 46 -1.69 10.05 -13.04
C LEU A 46 -1.92 8.62 -13.50
N LEU A 47 -2.77 7.88 -12.79
CA LEU A 47 -3.19 6.53 -13.14
C LEU A 47 -4.68 6.53 -13.50
N SER A 48 -5.02 6.20 -14.75
CA SER A 48 -6.41 5.99 -15.16
C SER A 48 -6.92 4.60 -14.82
N ASP A 49 -6.02 3.62 -14.76
CA ASP A 49 -6.34 2.21 -14.58
C ASP A 49 -5.36 1.56 -13.60
N SER A 50 -5.77 0.39 -13.10
CA SER A 50 -5.00 -0.34 -12.10
C SER A 50 -3.67 -0.82 -12.67
N LEU A 51 -2.58 -0.60 -11.93
CA LEU A 51 -1.23 -0.97 -12.32
C LEU A 51 -0.58 -1.86 -11.25
N ALA A 52 -0.02 -2.98 -11.68
CA ALA A 52 0.87 -3.80 -10.85
C ALA A 52 2.31 -3.64 -11.31
N ILE A 53 3.22 -3.32 -10.37
CA ILE A 53 4.63 -3.04 -10.68
C ILE A 53 5.34 -4.33 -11.05
N ASN A 54 5.85 -4.42 -12.26
CA ASN A 54 6.71 -5.52 -12.68
C ASN A 54 8.17 -5.28 -12.25
N GLY A 55 8.67 -6.10 -11.32
CA GLY A 55 10.03 -5.98 -10.80
C GLY A 55 11.14 -6.14 -11.85
N SER A 56 10.93 -6.95 -12.90
CA SER A 56 11.94 -7.08 -13.96
C SER A 56 12.04 -5.83 -14.82
N VAL A 57 10.94 -5.08 -14.98
CA VAL A 57 10.91 -3.80 -15.70
C VAL A 57 11.46 -2.67 -14.83
N TRP A 58 11.14 -2.66 -13.53
CA TRP A 58 11.65 -1.65 -12.59
C TRP A 58 13.17 -1.70 -12.48
N GLY A 59 13.73 -2.91 -12.45
CA GLY A 59 15.16 -3.16 -12.33
C GLY A 59 15.64 -3.20 -10.88
N ALA A 60 16.95 -3.39 -10.72
CA ALA A 60 17.60 -3.44 -9.41
C ALA A 60 17.93 -2.04 -8.89
N GLY A 61 17.69 -1.82 -7.59
CA GLY A 61 18.04 -0.59 -6.88
C GLY A 61 16.92 0.44 -6.82
N ALA A 62 17.04 1.34 -5.84
CA ALA A 62 16.07 2.39 -5.60
C ALA A 62 16.28 3.56 -6.57
N VAL A 63 15.21 4.05 -7.19
CA VAL A 63 15.23 5.35 -7.88
C VAL A 63 15.30 6.47 -6.85
N GLN A 64 16.30 7.33 -6.97
CA GLN A 64 16.46 8.49 -6.10
C GLN A 64 15.52 9.61 -6.56
N LEU A 65 14.65 10.07 -5.66
CA LEU A 65 13.77 11.22 -5.88
C LEU A 65 14.38 12.46 -5.22
N ASP A 66 15.10 13.25 -6.00
CA ASP A 66 15.68 14.55 -5.57
C ASP A 66 14.67 15.71 -5.64
N ARG A 67 13.40 15.37 -5.84
CA ARG A 67 12.26 16.26 -5.96
C ARG A 67 11.04 15.67 -5.28
N SER A 68 10.03 16.51 -5.09
CA SER A 68 8.73 16.01 -4.63
C SER A 68 7.95 15.43 -5.81
N LEU A 69 7.23 14.33 -5.58
CA LEU A 69 6.47 13.63 -6.60
C LEU A 69 5.07 13.30 -6.06
N THR A 70 4.03 13.60 -6.83
CA THR A 70 2.67 13.16 -6.53
C THR A 70 2.29 12.00 -7.44
N ILE A 71 1.66 10.97 -6.90
CA ILE A 71 1.10 9.84 -7.63
C ILE A 71 -0.38 9.78 -7.28
N SER A 72 -1.23 9.95 -8.27
CA SER A 72 -2.66 10.13 -8.07
C SER A 72 -3.47 9.29 -9.04
N ALA A 73 -4.67 8.89 -8.65
CA ALA A 73 -5.68 8.54 -9.65
C ALA A 73 -6.03 9.77 -10.51
N THR A 74 -6.52 9.57 -11.74
CA THR A 74 -6.99 10.70 -12.56
C THR A 74 -8.17 11.42 -11.88
N PRO A 75 -8.38 12.72 -12.17
CA PRO A 75 -9.50 13.47 -11.61
C PRO A 75 -10.86 12.81 -11.83
N GLU A 76 -11.07 12.16 -12.97
CA GLU A 76 -12.32 11.45 -13.31
C GLU A 76 -12.54 10.24 -12.41
N ARG A 77 -11.47 9.50 -12.09
CA ARG A 77 -11.52 8.34 -11.19
C ARG A 77 -11.82 8.76 -9.75
N ILE A 78 -11.18 9.83 -9.28
CA ILE A 78 -11.45 10.42 -7.96
C ILE A 78 -12.90 10.90 -7.88
N ALA A 79 -13.37 11.68 -8.87
CA ALA A 79 -14.72 12.22 -8.90
C ALA A 79 -15.80 11.12 -8.96
N SER A 80 -15.54 10.05 -9.71
CA SER A 80 -16.43 8.88 -9.79
C SER A 80 -16.32 7.92 -8.60
N ARG A 81 -15.41 8.16 -7.66
CA ARG A 81 -15.10 7.26 -6.54
C ARG A 81 -14.77 5.83 -6.99
N THR A 82 -14.12 5.72 -8.15
CA THR A 82 -13.65 4.44 -8.68
C THR A 82 -12.21 4.24 -8.28
N TYR A 83 -11.93 3.18 -7.52
CA TYR A 83 -10.58 2.91 -7.01
C TYR A 83 -9.64 2.46 -8.13
N VAL A 84 -8.51 3.14 -8.25
CA VAL A 84 -7.39 2.77 -9.12
C VAL A 84 -6.33 2.12 -8.25
N LEU A 85 -5.98 0.86 -8.52
CA LEU A 85 -4.96 0.17 -7.76
C LEU A 85 -3.55 0.52 -8.22
N LEU A 86 -2.66 0.72 -7.25
CA LEU A 86 -1.23 0.55 -7.41
C LEU A 86 -0.75 -0.65 -6.57
N ASP A 87 -0.45 -1.77 -7.23
CA ASP A 87 0.10 -2.97 -6.59
C ASP A 87 1.64 -2.93 -6.66
N PHE A 88 2.28 -2.91 -5.50
CA PHE A 88 3.74 -2.91 -5.40
C PHE A 88 4.34 -4.31 -5.56
N ASN A 89 3.53 -5.36 -5.71
CA ASN A 89 3.94 -6.75 -5.91
C ASN A 89 4.91 -7.26 -4.82
N ASN A 90 4.79 -6.75 -3.60
CA ASN A 90 5.70 -7.02 -2.48
C ASN A 90 7.18 -6.68 -2.79
N LEU A 91 7.43 -5.81 -3.77
CA LEU A 91 8.76 -5.34 -4.10
C LEU A 91 9.22 -4.33 -3.05
N GLY A 92 10.51 -4.36 -2.74
CA GLY A 92 11.14 -3.47 -1.77
C GLY A 92 12.16 -2.55 -2.40
N MET A 93 12.41 -1.43 -1.73
CA MET A 93 13.46 -0.46 -2.11
C MET A 93 13.34 0.00 -3.56
N LEU A 94 12.11 0.26 -4.03
CA LEU A 94 11.84 0.76 -5.37
C LEU A 94 12.31 2.21 -5.55
N PHE A 95 12.21 3.02 -4.49
CA PHE A 95 12.59 4.43 -4.51
C PHE A 95 13.12 4.91 -3.15
N ALA A 96 13.87 6.00 -3.19
CA ALA A 96 14.34 6.77 -2.03
C ALA A 96 13.96 8.24 -2.22
N VAL A 97 13.71 8.96 -1.13
CA VAL A 97 13.29 10.37 -1.15
C VAL A 97 14.39 11.21 -0.51
N ALA A 98 14.84 12.25 -1.20
CA ALA A 98 15.84 13.17 -0.66
C ALA A 98 15.32 13.93 0.58
N PRO A 99 16.21 14.44 1.44
CA PRO A 99 15.84 15.32 2.55
C PRO A 99 14.96 16.49 2.09
N ASP A 100 13.96 16.84 2.90
CA ASP A 100 12.98 17.92 2.67
C ASP A 100 12.09 17.74 1.43
N LYS A 101 12.15 16.58 0.76
CA LYS A 101 11.24 16.21 -0.34
C LYS A 101 10.17 15.26 0.14
N ARG A 102 9.09 15.17 -0.64
CA ARG A 102 7.99 14.25 -0.35
C ARG A 102 7.54 13.45 -1.57
N ILE A 103 7.17 12.20 -1.34
CA ILE A 103 6.31 11.46 -2.25
C ILE A 103 4.90 11.44 -1.66
N LEU A 104 3.90 11.78 -2.47
CA LEU A 104 2.50 11.88 -2.07
C LEU A 104 1.65 10.92 -2.92
N PHE A 105 0.91 10.03 -2.27
CA PHE A 105 -0.09 9.18 -2.90
C PHE A 105 -1.49 9.73 -2.63
N VAL A 106 -2.31 9.93 -3.67
CA VAL A 106 -3.65 10.53 -3.56
C VAL A 106 -4.72 9.70 -4.28
N GLY A 107 -5.82 9.37 -3.59
CA GLY A 107 -6.99 8.79 -4.24
C GLY A 107 -6.77 7.40 -4.85
N LEU A 108 -5.78 6.65 -4.35
CA LEU A 108 -5.39 5.34 -4.86
C LEU A 108 -5.77 4.21 -3.90
N GLU A 109 -5.84 3.00 -4.44
CA GLU A 109 -5.85 1.77 -3.66
C GLU A 109 -4.44 1.16 -3.65
N LEU A 110 -3.73 1.28 -2.52
CA LEU A 110 -2.37 0.77 -2.36
C LEU A 110 -2.40 -0.68 -1.86
N MET A 111 -1.67 -1.56 -2.55
CA MET A 111 -1.65 -3.00 -2.25
C MET A 111 -0.23 -3.56 -2.24
N ASN A 112 0.01 -4.56 -1.38
CA ASN A 112 1.27 -5.29 -1.24
C ASN A 112 2.48 -4.36 -1.00
N HIS A 113 2.26 -3.21 -0.36
CA HIS A 113 3.29 -2.23 0.02
C HIS A 113 3.83 -2.41 1.43
N TYR A 114 3.15 -3.19 2.28
CA TYR A 114 3.66 -3.54 3.59
C TYR A 114 4.58 -4.75 3.53
N ASP A 115 5.57 -4.76 4.42
CA ASP A 115 6.32 -5.99 4.67
C ASP A 115 5.44 -7.05 5.35
N THR A 116 5.89 -8.30 5.28
CA THR A 116 5.24 -9.47 5.88
C THR A 116 5.00 -9.24 7.38
N VAL A 117 5.96 -8.60 8.06
CA VAL A 117 5.91 -8.25 9.48
C VAL A 117 6.18 -6.75 9.62
N GLY A 118 5.42 -6.09 10.50
CA GLY A 118 5.62 -4.69 10.83
C GLY A 118 4.90 -3.69 9.90
N PRO A 119 4.90 -2.40 10.24
CA PRO A 119 4.18 -1.35 9.50
C PRO A 119 5.03 -0.68 8.41
N ASN A 120 6.16 -1.27 8.01
CA ASN A 120 7.10 -0.62 7.10
C ASN A 120 6.53 -0.57 5.67
N PHE A 121 6.56 0.62 5.06
CA PHE A 121 6.27 0.82 3.64
C PHE A 121 7.46 0.29 2.81
N ARG A 122 7.42 -0.99 2.49
CA ARG A 122 8.51 -1.76 1.87
C ARG A 122 9.07 -1.15 0.57
N PRO A 123 8.27 -0.53 -0.32
CA PRO A 123 8.80 0.12 -1.53
C PRO A 123 9.74 1.29 -1.26
N LEU A 124 9.63 1.96 -0.10
CA LEU A 124 10.48 3.09 0.27
C LEU A 124 11.75 2.58 0.94
N ARG A 125 12.91 2.90 0.36
CA ARG A 125 14.22 2.75 1.01
C ARG A 125 14.34 3.79 2.14
N GLN A 126 15.16 3.49 3.16
CA GLN A 126 15.54 4.47 4.20
C GLN A 126 15.92 5.82 3.58
N SER A 127 15.16 6.86 3.93
CA SER A 127 15.17 8.19 3.30
C SER A 127 15.16 9.24 4.41
N LEU A 128 16.33 9.48 5.02
CA LEU A 128 16.44 10.40 6.16
C LEU A 128 16.02 11.82 5.75
N GLY A 129 15.07 12.41 6.47
CA GLY A 129 14.53 13.74 6.17
C GLY A 129 13.54 13.78 4.99
N GLY A 130 13.33 12.66 4.28
CA GLY A 130 12.32 12.55 3.24
C GLY A 130 10.95 12.14 3.80
N TRP A 131 9.88 12.53 3.11
CA TRP A 131 8.51 12.31 3.56
C TRP A 131 7.75 11.36 2.63
N LEU A 132 7.02 10.43 3.22
CA LEU A 132 5.99 9.63 2.56
C LEU A 132 4.63 10.11 3.07
N VAL A 133 3.78 10.57 2.16
CA VAL A 133 2.43 11.06 2.50
C VAL A 133 1.42 10.22 1.74
N VAL A 134 0.39 9.76 2.45
CA VAL A 134 -0.71 8.98 1.89
C VAL A 134 -2.00 9.70 2.26
N GLU A 135 -2.70 10.24 1.27
CA GLU A 135 -3.87 11.09 1.41
C GLU A 135 -5.03 10.48 0.60
N ASP A 136 -6.23 10.40 1.19
CA ASP A 136 -7.43 9.86 0.54
C ASP A 136 -7.25 8.50 -0.17
N CYS A 137 -6.31 7.69 0.31
CA CYS A 137 -6.03 6.37 -0.24
C CYS A 137 -6.68 5.26 0.59
N ILE A 138 -7.07 4.18 -0.07
CA ILE A 138 -7.33 2.89 0.60
C ILE A 138 -6.00 2.14 0.69
N GLN A 139 -5.60 1.78 1.91
CA GLN A 139 -4.43 0.92 2.12
C GLN A 139 -4.89 -0.50 2.46
N ARG A 140 -4.52 -1.48 1.63
CA ARG A 140 -4.80 -2.88 1.92
C ARG A 140 -3.57 -3.59 2.45
N ARG A 141 -3.73 -4.15 3.65
CA ARG A 141 -2.79 -5.07 4.26
C ARG A 141 -3.38 -6.48 4.22
N ARG A 142 -2.57 -7.48 3.88
CA ARG A 142 -2.95 -8.88 4.08
C ARG A 142 -3.00 -9.14 5.59
N GLY A 143 -4.15 -9.58 6.08
CA GLY A 143 -4.29 -10.06 7.45
C GLY A 143 -3.72 -11.47 7.57
N GLY A 144 -2.91 -11.71 8.60
CA GLY A 144 -2.26 -13.00 8.85
C GLY A 144 -0.82 -13.07 8.30
N LEU A 145 -0.09 -14.10 8.75
CA LEU A 145 1.29 -14.37 8.37
C LEU A 145 1.36 -15.65 7.53
N PRO A 146 2.26 -15.75 6.54
CA PRO A 146 2.62 -17.02 5.94
C PRO A 146 3.07 -18.01 7.03
N PHE A 147 2.78 -19.31 6.87
CA PHE A 147 3.03 -20.35 7.88
C PHE A 147 4.43 -20.26 8.52
N ALA A 148 5.48 -20.14 7.70
CA ALA A 148 6.86 -20.08 8.20
C ALA A 148 7.12 -18.84 9.08
N ALA A 149 6.59 -17.67 8.68
CA ALA A 149 6.71 -16.43 9.44
C ALA A 149 5.82 -16.46 10.70
N ALA A 150 4.66 -17.11 10.63
CA ALA A 150 3.83 -17.37 11.80
C ALA A 150 4.62 -18.23 12.81
N LEU A 151 5.27 -19.32 12.37
CA LEU A 151 6.04 -20.21 13.24
C LEU A 151 7.18 -19.51 13.97
N VAL A 152 7.95 -18.68 13.27
CA VAL A 152 9.03 -17.91 13.89
C VAL A 152 8.49 -16.92 14.92
N ASN A 153 7.41 -16.18 14.59
CA ASN A 153 6.78 -15.26 15.54
C ASN A 153 6.23 -16.00 16.77
N MET A 154 5.70 -17.21 16.59
CA MET A 154 5.19 -18.04 17.68
C MET A 154 6.30 -18.51 18.62
N LEU A 155 7.45 -18.94 18.09
CA LEU A 155 8.59 -19.35 18.91
C LEU A 155 9.19 -18.17 19.71
N ALA A 156 9.07 -16.96 19.19
CA ALA A 156 9.58 -15.74 19.81
C ALA A 156 8.61 -15.08 20.80
N ALA A 157 7.34 -15.51 20.84
CA ALA A 157 6.34 -14.92 21.73
C ALA A 157 6.69 -15.17 23.22
N ILE A 158 6.62 -14.11 24.03
CA ILE A 158 6.86 -14.21 25.48
C ILE A 158 5.75 -15.02 26.11
N ARG A 159 6.12 -16.04 26.89
CA ARG A 159 5.15 -16.87 27.62
C ARG A 159 4.92 -16.30 29.02
N PRO A 160 3.68 -16.37 29.54
CA PRO A 160 3.42 -16.16 30.97
C PRO A 160 4.33 -17.05 31.83
N ALA A 161 4.81 -16.52 32.95
CA ALA A 161 5.77 -17.21 33.82
C ALA A 161 5.25 -18.55 34.37
N ASN A 162 3.93 -18.73 34.43
CA ASN A 162 3.25 -19.95 34.88
C ASN A 162 3.02 -20.99 33.75
N MET A 163 3.46 -20.72 32.51
CA MET A 163 3.25 -21.58 31.35
C MET A 163 4.58 -22.02 30.70
N THR A 164 5.63 -22.21 31.49
CA THR A 164 6.96 -22.63 31.02
C THR A 164 6.97 -24.02 30.38
N ASP A 165 6.12 -24.93 30.86
CA ASP A 165 6.15 -26.36 30.49
C ASP A 165 5.11 -26.73 29.42
N ALA A 166 4.21 -25.79 29.07
CA ALA A 166 3.19 -26.01 28.07
C ALA A 166 3.71 -25.64 26.65
N PRO A 167 3.51 -26.49 25.63
CA PRO A 167 3.82 -26.14 24.26
C PRO A 167 2.87 -25.04 23.78
N GLN A 168 3.38 -24.12 22.94
CA GLN A 168 2.55 -23.16 22.22
C GLN A 168 1.52 -23.93 21.37
N ALA A 169 0.24 -23.71 21.63
CA ALA A 169 -0.83 -24.35 20.88
C ALA A 169 -1.23 -23.52 19.65
N VAL A 170 -1.53 -24.20 18.56
CA VAL A 170 -2.03 -23.60 17.33
C VAL A 170 -3.22 -24.39 16.82
N ALA A 171 -4.20 -23.72 16.25
CA ALA A 171 -5.24 -24.36 15.47
C ALA A 171 -4.89 -24.23 13.98
N LEU A 172 -4.82 -25.37 13.29
CA LEU A 172 -4.83 -25.37 11.83
C LEU A 172 -6.27 -25.14 11.37
N VAL A 173 -6.49 -24.04 10.68
CA VAL A 173 -7.75 -23.72 10.04
C VAL A 173 -7.63 -24.10 8.58
N SER A 174 -8.26 -25.21 8.22
CA SER A 174 -8.36 -25.62 6.82
C SER A 174 -9.41 -24.80 6.09
N ASN A 175 -9.17 -24.51 4.81
CA ASN A 175 -10.13 -23.84 3.92
C ASN A 175 -10.61 -22.46 4.42
N LEU A 176 -9.70 -21.65 4.96
CA LEU A 176 -10.04 -20.29 5.36
C LEU A 176 -10.42 -19.48 4.13
N SER A 177 -11.66 -19.02 4.10
CA SER A 177 -12.17 -18.11 3.07
C SER A 177 -12.46 -16.75 3.68
N PHE A 178 -12.00 -15.67 3.06
CA PHE A 178 -12.50 -14.33 3.39
C PHE A 178 -12.91 -13.57 2.14
N ALA A 179 -13.99 -12.81 2.26
CA ALA A 179 -14.47 -11.91 1.23
C ALA A 179 -13.64 -10.62 1.30
N SER A 180 -12.90 -10.32 0.23
CA SER A 180 -12.36 -8.98 0.04
C SER A 180 -13.24 -8.25 -0.96
N THR A 181 -13.30 -6.92 -0.90
CA THR A 181 -14.03 -6.11 -1.90
C THR A 181 -13.44 -6.20 -3.32
N ARG A 182 -12.44 -7.07 -3.55
CA ARG A 182 -11.91 -7.45 -4.87
C ARG A 182 -11.86 -8.96 -5.10
N SER A 183 -12.52 -9.76 -4.26
CA SER A 183 -12.76 -11.18 -4.54
C SER A 183 -13.61 -11.25 -5.82
N PRO A 184 -13.06 -11.69 -6.96
CA PRO A 184 -13.77 -11.69 -8.23
C PRO A 184 -14.78 -12.83 -8.16
N ALA A 185 -16.02 -12.55 -7.80
CA ALA A 185 -17.12 -13.53 -7.66
C ALA A 185 -16.89 -14.72 -6.69
N ALA A 186 -15.69 -14.94 -6.17
CA ALA A 186 -15.33 -16.05 -5.29
C ALA A 186 -14.38 -15.58 -4.15
N PRO A 187 -14.60 -16.04 -2.91
CA PRO A 187 -13.71 -15.76 -1.78
C PRO A 187 -12.26 -16.16 -2.09
N LEU A 188 -11.29 -15.44 -1.51
CA LEU A 188 -9.92 -15.94 -1.52
C LEU A 188 -9.85 -17.14 -0.57
N ILE A 189 -9.42 -18.29 -1.08
CA ILE A 189 -9.32 -19.54 -0.32
C ILE A 189 -7.85 -19.81 0.00
N TYR A 190 -7.57 -19.98 1.27
CA TYR A 190 -6.31 -20.53 1.76
C TYR A 190 -6.57 -21.98 2.17
N SER A 191 -5.85 -22.92 1.56
CA SER A 191 -5.97 -24.35 1.88
C SER A 191 -5.69 -24.60 3.37
N GLU A 192 -4.76 -23.84 3.93
CA GLU A 192 -4.38 -23.89 5.34
C GLU A 192 -4.06 -22.48 5.85
N ALA A 193 -4.57 -22.17 7.05
CA ALA A 193 -4.22 -21.01 7.85
C ALA A 193 -3.90 -21.44 9.28
N VAL A 194 -3.11 -20.65 9.99
CA VAL A 194 -2.81 -20.89 11.41
C VAL A 194 -3.54 -19.85 12.23
N TYR A 195 -4.42 -20.31 13.12
CA TYR A 195 -4.99 -19.50 14.17
C TYR A 195 -4.17 -19.70 15.45
N MET A 196 -3.57 -18.62 15.93
CA MET A 196 -2.74 -18.61 17.13
C MET A 196 -3.61 -18.33 18.36
N PHE A 197 -3.41 -19.12 19.41
CA PHE A 197 -3.89 -18.77 20.74
C PHE A 197 -2.84 -17.90 21.42
N ASP A 198 -3.12 -16.61 21.58
CA ASP A 198 -2.31 -15.74 22.43
C ASP A 198 -2.57 -16.13 23.89
N HIS A 199 -1.54 -16.64 24.59
CA HIS A 199 -1.63 -17.00 26.00
C HIS A 199 -2.06 -15.82 26.89
N ALA A 200 -1.81 -14.56 26.49
CA ALA A 200 -2.33 -13.38 27.17
C ALA A 200 -3.85 -13.17 26.99
N CYS A 201 -4.44 -13.76 25.94
CA CYS A 201 -5.89 -13.75 25.69
C CYS A 201 -6.61 -15.01 26.24
N VAL A 202 -5.88 -16.02 26.73
CA VAL A 202 -6.48 -17.26 27.30
C VAL A 202 -6.47 -17.28 28.82
N VAL A 203 -5.97 -16.22 29.48
CA VAL A 203 -6.17 -16.03 30.93
C VAL A 203 -7.45 -15.22 31.11
N PRO A 204 -8.54 -15.80 31.66
CA PRO A 204 -9.64 -14.98 32.16
C PRO A 204 -9.05 -14.01 33.18
N THR A 205 -9.34 -12.71 33.06
CA THR A 205 -9.13 -11.80 34.18
C THR A 205 -10.10 -12.23 35.28
N ASP A 206 -9.56 -12.75 36.38
CA ASP A 206 -10.29 -12.92 37.64
C ASP A 206 -10.84 -11.56 38.13
#